data_AF-A0A497CPY8-F1
#
_entry.id   AF-A0A497CPY8-F1
#
_cell.length_a   1.000
_cell.length_b   1.000
_cell.length_c   1.000
_cell.angle_alpha   90.00
_cell.angle_beta   90.00
_cell.angle_gamma   90.00
#
_symmetry.space_group_name_H-M   'P 1'
#
loop_
_entity.id
_entity.type
_entity.pdbx_description
1 polymer ?
#
loop_
_entity_poly.entity_id
_entity_poly.type
_entity_poly.pdbx_seq_one_letter_code
_entity_poly.pdbx_strand_id
1 'polypeptide(L)' 'MMDYLKKNNIRVEQVQDFIPLPMTIAATMYYTERNFFTGEKIAVAKTYKERKQHRMMMQWWKKGR' A
#
# COMPACT_ATOMS: atom_id res chain seq x y z
N MET A 1 0.75 -4.30 -9.56
CA MET A 1 1.55 -4.83 -8.43
C MET A 1 1.53 -6.36 -8.37
N MET A 2 0.38 -7.01 -8.17
CA MET A 2 0.29 -8.48 -8.09
C MET A 2 0.88 -9.18 -9.33
N ASP A 3 0.50 -8.75 -10.53
CA ASP A 3 0.99 -9.36 -11.79
C ASP A 3 2.50 -9.21 -11.96
N TYR A 4 3.06 -8.10 -11.51
CA TYR A 4 4.50 -7.87 -11.52
C TYR A 4 5.22 -8.83 -10.58
N LEU A 5 4.73 -9.00 -9.36
CA LEU A 5 5.32 -9.95 -8.39
C LEU A 5 5.23 -11.39 -8.87
N LYS A 6 4.11 -11.78 -9.49
CA LYS A 6 3.94 -13.11 -10.10
C LYS A 6 4.91 -13.36 -11.24
N LYS A 7 5.01 -12.43 -12.19
CA LYS A 7 5.92 -12.55 -13.35
C LYS A 7 7.38 -12.66 -12.95
N ASN A 8 7.79 -11.94 -11.91
CA ASN A 8 9.17 -11.97 -11.39
C ASN A 8 9.40 -13.04 -10.31
N ASN A 9 8.40 -13.89 -10.02
CA ASN A 9 8.44 -14.90 -8.96
C ASN A 9 8.87 -14.36 -7.58
N ILE A 10 8.52 -13.11 -7.27
CA ILE A 10 8.87 -12.45 -6.00
C ILE A 10 7.84 -12.85 -4.94
N ARG A 11 8.33 -13.43 -3.85
CA ARG A 11 7.53 -13.91 -2.72
C ARG A 11 7.81 -13.08 -1.48
N VAL A 12 7.00 -12.04 -1.28
CA VAL A 12 7.13 -11.17 -0.10
C VAL A 12 6.48 -11.84 1.11
N GLU A 13 7.25 -12.13 2.16
CA GLU A 13 6.76 -12.79 3.38
C GLU A 13 6.39 -11.77 4.46
N GLN A 14 7.25 -10.81 4.72
CA GLN A 14 7.00 -9.72 5.67
C GLN A 14 6.38 -8.54 4.92
N VAL A 15 5.12 -8.24 5.24
CA VAL A 15 4.41 -7.06 4.72
C VAL A 15 4.07 -6.18 5.91
N GLN A 16 4.67 -4.98 5.95
CA GLN A 16 4.35 -3.97 6.94
C GLN A 16 3.35 -2.96 6.35
N ASP A 17 2.44 -2.49 7.18
CA ASP A 17 1.60 -1.36 6.81
C ASP A 17 2.45 -0.08 6.78
N PHE A 18 2.07 0.86 5.92
CA PHE A 18 2.73 2.15 5.88
C PHE A 18 2.47 2.92 7.17
N ILE A 19 3.54 3.33 7.85
CA ILE A 19 3.52 4.16 9.04
C ILE A 19 4.17 5.49 8.67
N PRO A 20 3.39 6.56 8.44
CA PRO A 20 3.94 7.84 8.01
C PRO A 20 4.84 8.42 9.11
N LEU A 21 6.07 8.77 8.74
CA LEU A 21 6.95 9.51 9.62
C LEU A 21 6.43 10.95 9.75
N PRO A 22 6.30 11.51 10.97
CA PRO A 22 5.86 12.89 11.14
C PRO A 22 6.79 13.86 10.40
N MET A 23 6.28 15.04 10.06
CA MET A 23 7.01 16.09 9.33
C MET A 23 7.51 15.71 7.92
N THR A 24 6.91 14.69 7.29
CA THR A 24 7.22 14.32 5.90
C THR A 24 6.08 14.64 4.95
N ILE A 25 6.42 14.90 3.68
CA ILE A 25 5.43 15.10 2.61
C ILE A 25 4.50 13.88 2.51
N ALA A 26 5.05 12.66 2.66
CA ALA A 26 4.27 11.42 2.62
C ALA A 26 3.22 11.35 3.74
N ALA A 27 3.54 11.85 4.95
CA ALA A 27 2.56 11.96 6.03
C ALA A 27 1.44 12.93 5.65
N THR A 28 1.79 14.13 5.18
CA THR A 28 0.79 15.11 4.76
C THR A 28 -0.09 14.58 3.63
N MET A 29 0.48 13.93 2.62
CA MET A 29 -0.25 13.28 1.53
C MET A 29 -1.18 12.16 2.04
N TYR A 30 -0.70 11.34 2.99
CA TYR A 30 -1.50 10.26 3.59
C TYR A 30 -2.71 10.79 4.35
N TYR A 31 -2.56 11.89 5.10
CA TYR A 31 -3.66 12.48 5.86
C TYR A 31 -4.62 13.28 4.99
N THR A 32 -4.10 14.14 4.10
CA THR A 32 -4.89 15.04 3.26
C THR A 32 -5.46 14.38 2.02
N GLU A 33 -4.95 13.21 1.63
CA GLU A 33 -5.32 12.50 0.40
C GLU A 33 -5.16 13.37 -0.85
N ARG A 34 -4.17 14.27 -0.85
CA ARG A 34 -3.83 15.12 -1.99
C ARG A 34 -2.40 14.90 -2.42
N ASN A 35 -2.17 14.88 -3.72
CA ASN A 35 -0.84 14.91 -4.29
C ASN A 35 -0.18 16.26 -3.94
N PHE A 36 1.02 16.21 -3.39
CA PHE A 36 1.76 17.42 -3.01
C PHE A 36 2.11 18.31 -4.22
N PHE A 37 2.42 17.72 -5.37
CA PHE A 37 2.85 18.45 -6.55
C PHE A 37 1.67 18.95 -7.40
N THR A 38 0.63 18.13 -7.58
CA THR A 38 -0.50 18.46 -8.47
C THR A 38 -1.75 18.95 -7.72
N GLY A 39 -1.84 18.72 -6.41
CA GLY A 39 -3.02 19.03 -5.60
C GLY A 39 -4.21 18.08 -5.83
N GLU A 40 -4.11 17.15 -6.77
CA GLU A 40 -5.17 16.20 -7.11
C GLU A 40 -5.41 15.19 -5.99
N LYS A 41 -6.65 14.72 -5.88
CA LYS A 41 -7.01 13.73 -4.87
C LYS A 41 -6.36 12.38 -5.18
N ILE A 42 -5.68 11.80 -4.21
CA ILE A 42 -5.06 10.48 -4.30
C ILE A 42 -5.82 9.47 -3.43
N ALA A 43 -5.95 8.23 -3.93
CA ALA A 43 -6.57 7.16 -3.17
C ALA A 43 -5.57 6.60 -2.14
N VAL A 44 -5.97 6.60 -0.87
CA VAL A 44 -5.16 6.08 0.24
C VAL A 44 -5.97 5.04 1.00
N ALA A 45 -5.44 3.83 1.12
CA ALA A 45 -6.09 2.74 1.87
C ALA A 45 -5.95 2.98 3.39
N LYS A 46 -7.02 3.48 4.02
CA LYS A 46 -7.06 3.73 5.47
C LYS A 46 -7.80 2.64 6.22
N THR A 47 -8.75 1.95 5.57
CA THR A 47 -9.55 0.93 6.25
C THR A 47 -8.82 -0.40 6.35
N TYR A 48 -9.15 -1.18 7.37
CA TYR A 48 -8.60 -2.53 7.53
C TYR A 48 -8.90 -3.43 6.32
N LYS A 49 -10.08 -3.29 5.72
CA LYS A 49 -10.50 -4.08 4.55
C LYS A 49 -9.60 -3.81 3.34
N GLU A 50 -9.36 -2.54 3.02
CA GLU A 50 -8.49 -2.15 1.90
C GLU A 50 -7.05 -2.60 2.13
N ARG A 51 -6.53 -2.42 3.35
CA ARG A 51 -5.19 -2.90 3.72
C ARG A 51 -5.06 -4.41 3.62
N LYS A 52 -6.08 -5.17 4.05
CA LYS A 52 -6.14 -6.62 3.91
C LYS A 52 -6.11 -7.04 2.44
N GLN A 53 -6.87 -6.35 1.58
CA GLN A 53 -6.86 -6.60 0.13
C GLN A 53 -5.48 -6.31 -0.47
N HIS A 54 -4.85 -5.18 -0.13
CA HIS A 54 -3.49 -4.86 -0.60
C HIS A 54 -2.46 -5.91 -0.15
N ARG A 55 -2.55 -6.36 1.11
CA ARG A 55 -1.70 -7.42 1.65
C ARG A 55 -1.89 -8.75 0.90
N MET A 56 -3.13 -9.13 0.57
CA MET A 56 -3.43 -10.31 -0.24
C MET A 56 -2.85 -10.21 -1.66
N MET A 57 -2.90 -9.02 -2.28
CA MET A 57 -2.28 -8.79 -3.59
C MET A 57 -0.75 -8.92 -3.54
N MET A 58 -0.12 -8.47 -2.46
CA MET A 58 1.33 -8.64 -2.25
C MET A 58 1.71 -10.09 -1.94
N GLN A 59 0.91 -10.78 -1.14
CA GLN A 59 1.12 -12.18 -0.73
C GLN A 59 0.33 -13.15 -1.61
N TRP A 60 0.36 -12.95 -2.92
CA TRP A 60 -0.41 -13.71 -3.90
C TRP A 60 -0.22 -15.24 -3.84
N TRP A 61 0.92 -15.70 -3.32
CA TRP A 61 1.30 -17.11 -3.23
C TRP A 61 0.85 -17.77 -1.92
N LYS A 62 0.48 -16.98 -0.90
CA LYS A 62 0.08 -17.48 0.40
C LYS A 62 -1.40 -17.90 0.33
N LYS A 63 -1.68 -19.21 0.29
CA LYS A 63 -3.04 -19.73 0.42
C LYS A 63 -3.60 -19.32 1.79
N GLY A 64 -4.86 -18.88 1.81
CA GLY A 64 -5.53 -18.41 3.01
C GLY A 64 -5.40 -19.41 4.15
N ARG A 65 -4.97 -18.93 5.33
CA ARG A 65 -5.31 -19.59 6.58
C ARG A 65 -6.80 -19.40 6.84
#